data_AF-A0A4Z1HQT7-F1
#
_entry.id   AF-A0A4Z1HQT7-F1
#
_cell.length_a   1.000
_cell.length_b   1.000
_cell.length_c   1.000
_cell.angle_alpha   90.00
_cell.angle_beta   90.00
_cell.angle_gamma   90.00
#
_symmetry.space_group_name_H-M   'P 1'
#
loop_
_entity.id
_entity.type
_entity.pdbx_description
1 polymer ?
#
loop_
_entity_poly.entity_id
_entity_poly.type
_entity_poly.pdbx_seq_one_letter_code
_entity_poly.pdbx_strand_id
1 'polypeptide(L)'
;MYPEPPSAWELAGRYAPNGDFITTRLPVHTPNRDFRFAPVPQETAAFSSSLSPVSSSRRIVPKIPNEIDELRRKSAADNFKAAVLERIKKLKINESQGSEVDQSSRVAASKLSDLMGKAPEEGEMKTDVLKEEMALEKEIAELSKRKEEVANQSRILKERLEEVARKEEIVDRRAKEWIQKKIAASLTERALREKGALQEAESAALFRREERMLQREEEMHEREEQILEREEKMVRVQRQLNRKAYCLSTREELINSFYEKRREAKQKENDSEQDL
;
A
#
# COMPACT_ATOMS: atom_id res chain seq x y z
N MET A 1 -6.67 -36.17 43.75
CA MET A 1 -6.33 -34.75 43.97
C MET A 1 -5.74 -34.23 42.67
N TYR A 2 -6.47 -33.35 41.97
CA TYR A 2 -5.94 -32.66 40.81
C TYR A 2 -5.12 -31.44 41.28
N PRO A 3 -3.99 -31.12 40.62
CA PRO A 3 -3.23 -29.92 40.97
C PRO A 3 -4.05 -28.68 40.66
N GLU A 4 -4.06 -27.71 41.58
CA GLU A 4 -4.73 -26.43 41.39
C GLU A 4 -4.13 -25.68 40.19
N PRO A 5 -4.95 -25.01 39.37
CA PRO A 5 -4.46 -24.16 38.30
C PRO A 5 -3.72 -22.95 38.89
N PRO A 6 -2.58 -22.54 38.28
CA PRO A 6 -1.81 -21.40 38.77
C PRO A 6 -2.63 -20.11 38.71
N SER A 7 -2.52 -19.30 39.76
CA SER A 7 -3.27 -18.04 39.88
C SER A 7 -2.85 -17.04 38.81
N ALA A 8 -3.80 -16.26 38.29
CA ALA A 8 -3.59 -15.26 37.25
C ALA A 8 -2.59 -14.14 37.61
N TRP A 9 -2.10 -14.11 38.86
CA TRP A 9 -1.17 -13.11 39.37
C TRP A 9 0.31 -13.54 39.32
N GLU A 10 0.63 -14.81 39.02
CA GLU A 10 2.02 -15.27 38.94
C GLU A 10 2.71 -14.98 37.59
N LEU A 11 1.99 -14.43 36.61
CA LEU A 11 2.55 -14.02 35.32
C LEU A 11 3.11 -12.59 35.32
N ALA A 12 3.00 -11.86 36.44
CA ALA A 12 3.66 -10.57 36.60
C ALA A 12 5.14 -10.82 36.94
N GLY A 13 5.98 -10.74 35.91
CA GLY A 13 7.43 -10.96 35.98
C GLY A 13 8.06 -10.23 37.17
N ARG A 14 8.93 -10.95 37.89
CA ARG A 14 9.73 -10.40 38.98
C ARG A 14 10.64 -9.30 38.43
N TYR A 15 10.36 -8.05 38.77
CA TYR A 15 11.27 -6.93 38.53
C TYR A 15 12.48 -7.06 39.45
N ALA A 16 13.68 -7.11 38.87
CA ALA A 16 14.90 -6.89 39.64
C ALA A 16 15.02 -5.40 40.01
N PRO A 17 15.54 -5.04 41.20
CA PRO A 17 15.62 -3.64 41.66
C PRO A 17 16.47 -2.71 40.77
N ASN A 18 17.21 -3.27 39.81
CA ASN A 18 18.19 -2.54 39.01
C ASN A 18 17.70 -2.20 37.59
N GLY A 19 16.44 -2.49 37.24
CA GLY A 19 15.87 -2.09 35.94
C GLY A 19 16.32 -2.94 34.73
N ASP A 20 17.13 -3.97 34.93
CA ASP A 20 17.52 -4.88 33.85
C ASP A 20 16.44 -5.92 33.59
N PHE A 21 15.97 -5.97 32.33
CA PHE A 21 15.02 -6.99 31.85
C PHE A 21 15.70 -8.37 31.81
N ILE A 22 15.43 -9.21 32.80
CA ILE A 22 15.80 -10.63 32.75
C ILE A 22 14.90 -11.31 31.71
N THR A 23 15.42 -11.47 30.50
CA THR A 23 14.73 -12.22 29.45
C THR A 23 14.89 -13.71 29.75
N THR A 24 13.90 -14.33 30.39
CA THR A 24 13.81 -15.79 30.49
C THR A 24 13.57 -16.34 29.08
N ARG A 25 14.66 -16.76 28.42
CA ARG A 25 14.60 -17.52 27.16
C ARG A 25 13.96 -18.87 27.46
N LEU A 26 12.64 -18.96 27.30
CA LEU A 26 11.96 -20.24 27.20
C LEU A 26 12.42 -20.93 25.89
N PRO A 27 12.76 -22.23 25.93
CA PRO A 27 13.04 -22.98 24.71
C PRO A 27 11.75 -23.09 23.90
N VAL A 28 11.69 -22.33 22.80
CA VAL A 28 10.62 -22.44 21.82
C VAL A 28 10.80 -23.77 21.09
N HIS A 29 9.99 -24.76 21.45
CA HIS A 29 9.79 -25.94 20.62
C HIS A 29 9.13 -25.49 19.31
N THR A 30 9.91 -25.43 18.24
CA THR A 30 9.37 -25.32 16.88
C THR A 30 8.77 -26.67 16.48
N PRO A 31 7.47 -26.74 16.13
CA PRO A 31 6.92 -27.95 15.53
C PRO A 31 7.41 -28.01 14.08
N ASN A 32 8.08 -29.12 13.73
CA ASN A 32 8.38 -29.49 12.35
C ASN A 32 7.09 -29.46 11.52
N ARG A 33 6.98 -28.48 10.63
CA ARG A 33 5.90 -28.36 9.64
C ARG A 33 6.41 -28.89 8.30
N ASP A 34 6.38 -30.20 8.14
CA ASP A 34 6.42 -30.85 6.83
C ASP A 34 5.05 -30.72 6.16
N PHE A 35 4.69 -29.51 5.72
CA PHE A 35 3.56 -29.32 4.82
C PHE A 35 4.05 -29.47 3.38
N ARG A 36 3.72 -30.62 2.78
CA ARG A 36 3.79 -30.82 1.32
C ARG A 36 2.82 -29.84 0.66
N PHE A 37 3.34 -28.85 -0.05
CA PHE A 37 2.53 -28.02 -0.95
C PHE A 37 2.06 -28.88 -2.12
N ALA A 38 0.74 -28.93 -2.34
CA ALA A 38 0.16 -29.44 -3.57
C ALA A 38 0.49 -28.49 -4.74
N PRO A 39 0.74 -29.01 -5.96
CA PRO A 39 1.04 -28.17 -7.11
C PRO A 39 -0.21 -27.38 -7.55
N VAL A 40 0.00 -26.08 -7.79
CA VAL A 40 -0.97 -25.15 -8.36
C VAL A 40 -1.25 -25.55 -9.82
N PRO A 41 -2.51 -25.59 -10.30
CA PRO A 41 -2.81 -25.82 -11.70
C PRO A 41 -2.35 -24.62 -12.55
N GLN A 42 -1.51 -24.89 -13.55
CA GLN A 42 -1.21 -23.96 -14.63
C GLN A 42 -2.33 -24.02 -15.67
N GLU A 43 -3.16 -23.00 -15.75
CA GLU A 43 -4.05 -22.82 -16.90
C GLU A 43 -3.29 -22.09 -18.02
N THR A 44 -3.11 -22.82 -19.12
CA THR A 44 -2.61 -22.31 -20.41
C THR A 44 -3.67 -22.56 -21.48
N ALA A 45 -4.23 -21.49 -22.04
CA ALA A 45 -4.79 -21.38 -23.39
C ALA A 45 -5.19 -19.90 -23.58
N ALA A 46 -4.51 -19.07 -24.37
CA ALA A 46 -4.36 -19.05 -25.83
C ALA A 46 -5.65 -18.70 -26.60
N PHE A 47 -5.50 -17.74 -27.54
CA PHE A 47 -6.45 -17.21 -28.53
C PHE A 47 -7.45 -16.16 -28.00
N SER A 48 -7.72 -15.03 -28.65
CA SER A 48 -7.42 -14.58 -30.02
C SER A 48 -7.63 -13.06 -30.16
N SER A 49 -6.82 -12.48 -31.03
CA SER A 49 -6.80 -11.09 -31.49
C SER A 49 -8.10 -10.62 -32.18
N SER A 50 -8.52 -9.39 -31.87
CA SER A 50 -9.14 -8.42 -32.81
C SER A 50 -8.95 -7.01 -32.19
N LEU A 51 -8.14 -6.09 -32.74
CA LEU A 51 -8.44 -5.15 -33.86
C LEU A 51 -9.85 -4.54 -33.67
N SER A 52 -10.08 -3.27 -33.37
CA SER A 52 -9.31 -2.03 -33.60
C SER A 52 -9.83 -0.88 -32.67
N PRO A 53 -9.64 0.45 -32.94
CA PRO A 53 -8.89 1.34 -32.06
C PRO A 53 -9.73 2.56 -31.59
N VAL A 54 -9.04 3.56 -31.03
CA VAL A 54 -9.48 4.94 -30.79
C VAL A 54 -10.14 5.21 -29.43
N SER A 55 -9.32 5.62 -28.46
CA SER A 55 -9.50 6.97 -27.91
C SER A 55 -8.20 7.47 -27.29
N SER A 56 -7.61 8.44 -27.98
CA SER A 56 -6.35 9.11 -27.67
C SER A 56 -6.51 9.98 -26.41
N SER A 57 -6.32 9.37 -25.24
CA SER A 57 -6.08 10.11 -24.01
C SER A 57 -4.61 10.54 -23.98
N ARG A 58 -4.33 11.78 -24.37
CA ARG A 58 -3.01 12.43 -24.24
C ARG A 58 -2.62 12.51 -22.76
N ARG A 59 -2.06 11.43 -22.20
CA ARG A 59 -1.21 11.52 -21.03
C ARG A 59 0.09 12.16 -21.47
N ILE A 60 0.30 13.39 -21.06
CA ILE A 60 1.65 13.98 -21.01
C ILE A 60 2.40 13.16 -19.96
N VAL A 61 3.07 12.10 -20.42
CA VAL A 61 4.07 11.40 -19.62
C VAL A 61 5.26 12.36 -19.54
N PRO A 62 5.65 12.85 -18.34
CA PRO A 62 6.89 13.58 -18.22
C PRO A 62 8.01 12.67 -18.70
N LYS A 63 8.61 13.01 -19.84
CA LYS A 63 9.82 12.38 -20.36
C LYS A 63 10.90 12.66 -19.31
N ILE A 64 11.18 11.68 -18.46
CA ILE A 64 12.36 11.70 -17.61
C ILE A 64 13.54 11.86 -18.57
N PRO A 65 14.31 12.96 -18.51
CA PRO A 65 15.44 13.14 -19.38
C PRO A 65 16.41 11.99 -19.10
N ASN A 66 16.64 11.15 -20.10
CA ASN A 66 17.61 10.07 -20.00
C ASN A 66 18.98 10.72 -19.79
N GLU A 67 19.65 10.40 -18.68
CA GLU A 67 21.00 10.90 -18.37
C GLU A 67 21.99 10.64 -19.53
N ILE A 68 21.75 9.58 -20.30
CA ILE A 68 22.50 9.22 -21.52
C ILE A 68 22.35 10.29 -22.63
N ASP A 69 21.16 10.88 -22.79
CA ASP A 69 20.91 11.92 -23.80
C ASP A 69 21.49 13.28 -23.40
N GLU A 70 21.62 13.55 -22.10
CA GLU A 70 22.35 14.72 -21.61
C GLU A 70 23.86 14.58 -21.80
N LEU A 71 24.42 13.39 -21.53
CA LEU A 71 25.84 13.10 -21.76
C LEU A 71 26.20 13.22 -23.25
N ARG A 72 25.36 12.73 -24.16
CA ARG A 72 25.55 12.91 -25.61
C ARG A 72 25.51 14.38 -26.04
N ARG A 73 24.61 15.18 -25.46
CA ARG A 73 24.53 16.62 -25.75
C ARG A 73 25.74 17.40 -25.25
N LYS A 74 26.25 17.07 -24.05
CA LYS A 74 27.49 17.67 -23.51
C LYS A 74 28.70 17.33 -24.40
N SER A 75 28.85 16.06 -24.77
CA SER A 75 29.90 15.61 -25.70
C SER A 75 29.86 16.34 -27.06
N ALA A 76 28.68 16.54 -27.63
CA ALA A 76 28.53 17.25 -28.90
C ALA A 76 28.93 18.74 -28.80
N ALA A 77 28.59 19.40 -27.69
CA ALA A 77 28.95 20.78 -27.44
C ALA A 77 30.46 20.97 -27.27
N ASP A 78 31.13 20.04 -26.58
CA ASP A 78 32.58 20.09 -26.38
C ASP A 78 33.35 19.82 -27.69
N ASN A 79 32.87 18.88 -28.51
CA ASN A 79 33.42 18.63 -29.84
C ASN A 79 33.26 19.85 -30.77
N PHE A 80 32.14 20.56 -30.70
CA PHE A 80 31.93 21.79 -31.47
C PHE A 80 32.89 22.91 -31.05
N LYS A 81 33.08 23.12 -29.74
CA LYS A 81 34.05 24.11 -29.22
C LYS A 81 35.47 23.80 -29.68
N ALA A 82 35.88 22.53 -29.64
CA ALA A 82 37.19 22.10 -30.11
C ALA A 82 37.38 22.39 -31.62
N ALA A 83 36.37 22.08 -32.44
CA ALA A 83 36.41 22.33 -33.89
C ALA A 83 36.48 23.84 -34.24
N VAL A 84 35.75 24.69 -33.51
CA VAL A 84 35.81 26.15 -33.70
C VAL A 84 37.19 26.71 -33.35
N LEU A 85 37.81 26.27 -32.26
CA LEU A 85 39.15 26.70 -31.87
C LEU A 85 40.22 26.27 -32.89
N GLU A 86 40.12 25.05 -33.42
CA GLU A 86 40.98 24.56 -34.52
C GLU A 86 40.86 25.44 -35.77
N ARG A 87 39.64 25.84 -36.14
CA ARG A 87 39.39 26.69 -37.30
C ARG A 87 39.96 28.10 -37.13
N ILE A 88 39.84 28.67 -35.93
CA ILE A 88 40.44 29.98 -35.58
C ILE A 88 41.97 29.91 -35.66
N LYS A 89 42.58 28.84 -35.15
CA LYS A 89 44.04 28.63 -35.25
C LYS A 89 44.51 28.54 -36.70
N LYS A 90 43.78 27.81 -37.56
CA LYS A 90 44.10 27.69 -38.99
C LYS A 90 43.97 29.02 -39.73
N LEU A 91 42.94 29.82 -39.45
CA LEU A 91 42.79 31.15 -40.03
C LEU A 91 43.97 32.05 -39.66
N LYS A 92 44.42 32.00 -38.40
CA LYS A 92 45.56 32.80 -37.92
C LYS A 92 46.90 32.40 -38.55
N ILE A 93 47.08 31.12 -38.90
CA ILE A 93 48.28 30.62 -39.59
C ILE A 93 48.26 30.99 -41.08
N ASN A 94 47.10 30.93 -41.73
CA ASN A 94 46.96 31.34 -43.13
C ASN A 94 47.11 32.85 -43.32
N GLU A 95 46.67 33.65 -42.34
CA GLU A 95 46.87 35.11 -42.32
C GLU A 95 48.37 35.47 -42.16
N SER A 96 49.16 34.58 -41.55
CA SER A 96 50.62 34.76 -41.40
C SER A 96 51.47 34.24 -42.56
N GLN A 97 50.88 33.66 -43.62
CA GLN A 97 51.62 32.98 -44.70
C GLN A 97 51.13 33.23 -46.15
N GLY A 98 50.38 34.30 -46.44
CA GLY A 98 50.21 34.81 -47.82
C GLY A 98 50.80 36.22 -47.91
N SER A 99 52.04 36.43 -48.34
CA SER A 99 52.54 36.44 -49.73
C SER A 99 51.90 37.54 -50.59
N GLU A 100 52.67 38.62 -50.76
CA GLU A 100 52.96 39.23 -52.07
C GLU A 100 51.77 39.80 -52.86
N VAL A 101 51.39 41.05 -52.53
CA VAL A 101 50.95 42.04 -53.54
C VAL A 101 51.62 43.37 -53.19
N ASP A 102 52.94 43.41 -53.33
CA ASP A 102 53.66 44.63 -53.65
C ASP A 102 53.33 44.93 -55.13
N GLN A 103 52.67 46.07 -55.43
CA GLN A 103 52.71 46.81 -56.72
C GLN A 103 51.49 47.71 -57.05
N SER A 104 50.59 48.05 -56.12
CA SER A 104 49.49 49.01 -56.44
C SER A 104 49.63 50.42 -55.82
N SER A 105 50.71 50.73 -55.11
CA SER A 105 50.86 51.98 -54.35
C SER A 105 51.55 53.14 -55.10
N ARG A 106 51.78 53.05 -56.41
CA ARG A 106 52.53 54.09 -57.15
C ARG A 106 51.76 54.90 -58.21
N VAL A 107 50.46 54.64 -58.44
CA VAL A 107 49.68 55.35 -59.47
C VAL A 107 48.54 56.20 -58.90
N ALA A 108 48.21 56.08 -57.61
CA ALA A 108 47.12 56.85 -56.99
C ALA A 108 47.53 58.26 -56.49
N ALA A 109 48.83 58.59 -56.44
CA ALA A 109 49.30 59.90 -55.98
C ALA A 109 49.25 61.01 -57.06
N SER A 110 49.12 60.65 -58.35
CA SER A 110 49.15 61.61 -59.47
C SER A 110 47.77 62.09 -59.94
N LYS A 111 46.66 61.60 -59.34
CA LYS A 111 45.30 62.06 -59.68
C LYS A 111 44.62 62.90 -58.59
N LEU A 112 45.32 63.17 -57.48
CA LEU A 112 44.83 64.06 -56.43
C LEU A 112 45.14 65.54 -56.71
N SER A 113 46.03 65.85 -57.66
CA SER A 113 46.43 67.23 -57.93
C SER A 113 45.47 68.00 -58.86
N ASP A 114 44.59 67.29 -59.59
CA ASP A 114 43.64 67.91 -60.55
C ASP A 114 42.26 68.24 -59.94
N LEU A 115 42.06 67.97 -58.64
CA LEU A 115 40.80 68.28 -57.92
C LEU A 115 40.91 69.45 -56.94
N MET A 116 42.04 70.17 -56.92
CA MET A 116 42.22 71.40 -56.12
C MET A 116 41.66 72.68 -56.80
N GLY A 117 40.79 72.53 -57.80
CA GLY A 117 40.36 73.63 -58.66
C GLY A 117 38.95 74.19 -58.44
N LYS A 118 38.14 73.63 -57.54
CA LYS A 118 36.81 74.17 -57.19
C LYS A 118 36.48 73.87 -55.73
N ALA A 119 36.97 74.72 -54.83
CA ALA A 119 36.42 74.82 -53.49
C ALA A 119 35.04 75.50 -53.59
N PRO A 120 33.92 74.78 -53.38
CA PRO A 120 32.67 75.44 -53.09
C PRO A 120 32.79 76.04 -51.68
N GLU A 121 32.17 77.19 -51.47
CA GLU A 121 32.09 77.94 -50.22
C GLU A 121 32.22 77.09 -48.94
N GLU A 122 33.43 77.03 -48.38
CA GLU A 122 33.74 76.33 -47.11
C GLU A 122 32.96 76.87 -45.89
N GLY A 123 32.22 77.97 -46.05
CA GLY A 123 31.43 78.60 -45.01
C GLY A 123 30.14 77.85 -44.68
N GLU A 124 29.40 77.36 -45.68
CA GLU A 124 28.09 76.70 -45.45
C GLU A 124 28.24 75.24 -45.02
N MET A 125 29.21 74.50 -45.56
CA MET A 125 29.48 73.11 -45.17
C MET A 125 29.86 72.97 -43.69
N LYS A 126 30.60 73.92 -43.10
CA LYS A 126 31.01 73.86 -41.69
C LYS A 126 29.82 73.96 -40.73
N THR A 127 28.81 74.74 -41.10
CA THR A 127 27.59 74.89 -40.29
C THR A 127 26.68 73.67 -40.34
N ASP A 128 26.59 72.99 -41.48
CA ASP A 128 25.76 71.79 -41.59
C ASP A 128 26.42 70.57 -40.92
N VAL A 129 27.75 70.45 -41.01
CA VAL A 129 28.52 69.44 -40.25
C VAL A 129 28.31 69.61 -38.73
N LEU A 130 28.33 70.84 -38.20
CA LEU A 130 28.08 71.10 -36.78
C LEU A 130 26.64 70.75 -36.35
N LYS A 131 25.63 70.94 -37.21
CA LYS A 131 24.26 70.53 -36.90
C LYS A 131 24.11 69.01 -36.87
N GLU A 132 24.77 68.32 -37.81
CA GLU A 132 24.77 66.86 -37.88
C GLU A 132 25.50 66.25 -36.67
N GLU A 133 26.62 66.83 -36.24
CA GLU A 133 27.34 66.42 -35.03
C GLU A 133 26.49 66.57 -33.77
N MET A 134 25.80 67.72 -33.59
CA MET A 134 24.85 67.89 -32.49
C MET A 134 23.65 66.94 -32.56
N ALA A 135 23.21 66.54 -33.75
CA ALA A 135 22.14 65.56 -33.91
C ALA A 135 22.61 64.15 -33.50
N LEU A 136 23.83 63.77 -33.91
CA LEU A 136 24.45 62.50 -33.52
C LEU A 136 24.71 62.42 -32.02
N GLU A 137 25.20 63.49 -31.38
CA GLU A 137 25.37 63.52 -29.91
C GLU A 137 24.03 63.31 -29.18
N LYS A 138 22.95 63.92 -29.67
CA LYS A 138 21.59 63.70 -29.12
C LYS A 138 21.15 62.25 -29.27
N GLU A 139 21.40 61.63 -30.42
CA GLU A 139 21.07 60.23 -30.67
C GLU A 139 21.90 59.29 -29.78
N ILE A 140 23.19 59.55 -29.60
CA ILE A 140 24.07 58.80 -28.69
C ILE A 140 23.57 58.91 -27.24
N ALA A 141 23.17 60.10 -26.80
CA ALA A 141 22.61 60.31 -25.47
C ALA A 141 21.28 59.57 -25.29
N GLU A 142 20.39 59.59 -26.28
CA GLU A 142 19.12 58.87 -26.26
C GLU A 142 19.33 57.35 -26.24
N LEU A 143 20.23 56.82 -27.08
CA LEU A 143 20.60 55.41 -27.10
C LEU A 143 21.20 54.97 -25.77
N SER A 144 22.03 55.80 -25.15
CA SER A 144 22.60 55.54 -23.82
C SER A 144 21.50 55.45 -22.75
N LYS A 145 20.52 56.35 -22.79
CA LYS A 145 19.35 56.31 -21.89
C LYS A 145 18.50 55.05 -22.08
N ARG A 146 18.20 54.70 -23.34
CA ARG A 146 17.45 53.46 -23.66
C ARG A 146 18.19 52.21 -23.22
N LYS A 147 19.53 52.19 -23.37
CA LYS A 147 20.38 51.08 -22.91
C LYS A 147 20.30 50.90 -21.39
N GLU A 148 20.34 51.99 -20.63
CA GLU A 148 20.20 51.95 -19.18
C GLU A 148 18.80 51.48 -18.75
N GLU A 149 17.75 51.95 -19.43
CA GLU A 149 16.38 51.49 -19.18
C GLU A 149 16.22 49.99 -19.43
N VAL A 150 16.74 49.48 -20.54
CA VAL A 150 16.73 48.03 -20.86
C VAL A 150 17.51 47.24 -19.81
N ALA A 151 18.66 47.74 -19.33
CA ALA A 151 19.41 47.10 -18.26
C ALA A 151 18.61 47.02 -16.96
N ASN A 152 17.89 48.09 -16.61
CA ASN A 152 17.02 48.12 -15.43
C ASN A 152 15.84 47.15 -15.56
N GLN A 153 15.18 47.11 -16.73
CA GLN A 153 14.12 46.15 -17.02
C GLN A 153 14.63 44.70 -16.93
N SER A 154 15.83 44.42 -17.48
CA SER A 154 16.45 43.10 -17.38
C SER A 154 16.73 42.69 -15.94
N ARG A 155 17.14 43.63 -15.07
CA ARG A 155 17.34 43.36 -13.64
C ARG A 155 16.03 43.00 -12.95
N ILE A 156 14.96 43.78 -13.19
CA ILE A 156 13.64 43.53 -12.61
C ILE A 156 13.10 42.15 -13.06
N LEU A 157 13.25 41.82 -14.34
CA LEU A 157 12.83 40.51 -14.86
C LEU A 157 13.61 39.36 -14.20
N LYS A 158 14.92 39.53 -13.98
CA LYS A 158 15.74 38.54 -13.28
C LYS A 158 15.28 38.33 -11.84
N GLU A 159 15.02 39.40 -11.10
CA GLU A 159 14.51 39.32 -9.72
C GLU A 159 13.16 38.60 -9.67
N ARG A 160 12.24 38.91 -10.60
CA ARG A 160 10.95 38.23 -10.71
C ARG A 160 11.08 36.75 -11.05
N LEU A 161 12.02 36.38 -11.93
CA LEU A 161 12.27 34.98 -12.30
C LEU A 161 12.77 34.18 -11.09
N GLU A 162 13.67 34.76 -10.29
CA GLU A 162 14.14 34.15 -9.04
C GLU A 162 13.00 34.01 -8.02
N GLU A 163 12.10 34.99 -7.92
CA GLU A 163 10.93 34.90 -7.04
C GLU A 163 9.97 33.78 -7.49
N VAL A 164 9.74 33.63 -8.79
CA VAL A 164 8.92 32.54 -9.35
C VAL A 164 9.53 31.18 -9.04
N ALA A 165 10.85 31.02 -9.22
CA ALA A 165 11.55 29.78 -8.89
C ALA A 165 11.40 29.38 -7.42
N ARG A 166 11.52 30.36 -6.49
CA ARG A 166 11.30 30.11 -5.05
C ARG A 166 9.85 29.71 -4.75
N LYS A 167 8.87 30.33 -5.41
CA LYS A 167 7.44 29.98 -5.24
C LYS A 167 7.14 28.59 -5.76
N GLU A 168 7.70 28.21 -6.91
CA GLU A 168 7.56 26.87 -7.48
C GLU A 168 8.11 25.80 -6.54
N GLU A 169 9.30 26.00 -5.96
CA GLU A 169 9.87 25.08 -4.98
C GLU A 169 8.96 24.90 -3.75
N ILE A 170 8.36 25.98 -3.25
CA ILE A 170 7.43 25.93 -2.12
C ILE A 170 6.17 25.12 -2.49
N VAL A 171 5.63 25.32 -3.71
CA VAL A 171 4.46 24.58 -4.20
C VAL A 171 4.80 23.09 -4.33
N ASP A 172 5.95 22.75 -4.92
CA ASP A 172 6.41 21.38 -5.06
C ASP A 172 6.59 20.67 -3.72
N ARG A 173 7.19 21.35 -2.74
CA ARG A 173 7.33 20.82 -1.39
C ARG A 173 5.95 20.56 -0.75
N ARG A 174 5.02 21.51 -0.86
CA ARG A 174 3.66 21.36 -0.33
C ARG A 174 2.89 20.25 -1.04
N ALA A 175 3.05 20.09 -2.35
CA ALA A 175 2.43 19.02 -3.10
C ALA A 175 2.94 17.64 -2.63
N LYS A 176 4.26 17.50 -2.42
CA LYS A 176 4.86 16.28 -1.87
C LYS A 176 4.35 15.97 -0.46
N GLU A 177 4.32 16.97 0.43
CA GLU A 177 3.77 16.82 1.78
C GLU A 177 2.29 16.40 1.76
N TRP A 178 1.51 17.00 0.86
CA TRP A 178 0.10 16.65 0.71
C TRP A 178 -0.10 15.22 0.22
N ILE A 179 0.69 14.78 -0.77
CA ILE A 179 0.67 13.38 -1.26
C ILE A 179 1.04 12.42 -0.12
N GLN A 180 2.10 12.72 0.65
CA GLN A 180 2.51 11.90 1.79
C GLN A 180 1.41 11.80 2.85
N LYS A 181 0.78 12.93 3.21
CA LYS A 181 -0.36 12.96 4.15
C LYS A 181 -1.53 12.13 3.65
N LYS A 182 -1.86 12.22 2.35
CA LYS A 182 -2.95 11.45 1.75
C LYS A 182 -2.67 9.95 1.77
N ILE A 183 -1.44 9.54 1.47
CA ILE A 183 -1.03 8.15 1.55
C ILE A 183 -1.11 7.65 2.99
N ALA A 184 -0.57 8.40 3.96
CA ALA A 184 -0.63 8.04 5.37
C ALA A 184 -2.09 7.89 5.86
N ALA A 185 -2.97 8.83 5.53
CA ALA A 185 -4.39 8.75 5.87
C ALA A 185 -5.08 7.53 5.25
N SER A 186 -4.76 7.19 3.99
CA SER A 186 -5.33 6.01 3.33
C SER A 186 -4.86 4.70 3.96
N LEU A 187 -3.62 4.64 4.45
CA LEU A 187 -3.09 3.46 5.13
C LEU A 187 -3.71 3.28 6.52
N THR A 188 -3.88 4.36 7.28
CA THR A 188 -4.53 4.29 8.60
C THR A 188 -5.99 3.91 8.47
N GLU A 189 -6.71 4.45 7.48
CA GLU A 189 -8.09 4.07 7.19
C GLU A 189 -8.20 2.58 6.83
N ARG A 190 -7.32 2.07 5.96
CA ARG A 190 -7.30 0.65 5.61
C ARG A 190 -7.06 -0.23 6.83
N ALA A 191 -6.08 0.12 7.67
CA ALA A 191 -5.77 -0.63 8.88
C ALA A 191 -6.96 -0.67 9.86
N LEU A 192 -7.73 0.42 9.97
CA LEU A 192 -8.94 0.44 10.79
C LEU A 192 -10.05 -0.45 10.22
N ARG A 193 -10.25 -0.44 8.89
CA ARG A 193 -11.22 -1.32 8.23
C ARG A 193 -10.86 -2.78 8.38
N GLU A 194 -9.59 -3.14 8.22
CA GLU A 194 -9.09 -4.51 8.42
C GLU A 194 -9.29 -4.98 9.86
N LYS A 195 -8.99 -4.13 10.85
CA LYS A 195 -9.29 -4.43 12.26
C LYS A 195 -10.78 -4.67 12.51
N GLY A 196 -11.64 -3.82 11.94
CA GLY A 196 -13.10 -3.98 12.04
C GLY A 196 -13.57 -5.29 11.43
N ALA A 197 -13.10 -5.62 10.23
CA ALA A 197 -13.44 -6.87 9.54
C ALA A 197 -12.97 -8.12 10.31
N LEU A 198 -11.77 -8.08 10.93
CA LEU A 198 -11.28 -9.17 11.77
C LEU A 198 -12.14 -9.36 13.02
N GLN A 199 -12.51 -8.27 13.69
CA GLN A 199 -13.36 -8.32 14.88
C GLN A 199 -14.78 -8.84 14.53
N GLU A 200 -15.33 -8.42 13.40
CA GLU A 200 -16.61 -8.93 12.89
C GLU A 200 -16.53 -10.43 12.56
N ALA A 201 -15.45 -10.87 11.90
CA ALA A 201 -15.24 -12.28 11.61
C ALA A 201 -15.08 -13.14 12.87
N GLU A 202 -14.35 -12.63 13.88
CA GLU A 202 -14.16 -13.30 15.17
C GLU A 202 -15.48 -13.44 15.93
N SER A 203 -16.25 -12.35 16.04
CA SER A 203 -17.57 -12.38 16.67
C SER A 203 -18.54 -13.32 15.94
N ALA A 204 -18.60 -13.26 14.60
CA ALA A 204 -19.42 -14.18 13.82
C ALA A 204 -19.01 -15.66 14.01
N ALA A 205 -17.71 -15.94 14.13
CA ALA A 205 -17.22 -17.29 14.40
C ALA A 205 -17.62 -17.80 15.80
N LEU A 206 -17.58 -16.92 16.81
CA LEU A 206 -18.05 -17.24 18.16
C LEU A 206 -19.56 -17.53 18.18
N PHE A 207 -20.38 -16.68 17.54
CA PHE A 207 -21.82 -16.91 17.44
C PHE A 207 -22.15 -18.26 16.79
N ARG A 208 -21.49 -18.61 15.68
CA ARG A 208 -21.67 -19.94 15.03
C ARG A 208 -21.21 -21.10 15.90
N ARG A 209 -20.29 -20.88 16.83
CA ARG A 209 -19.87 -21.92 17.79
C ARG A 209 -20.94 -22.09 18.87
N GLU A 210 -21.45 -20.99 19.39
CA GLU A 210 -22.51 -20.99 20.40
C GLU A 210 -23.79 -21.63 19.87
N GLU A 211 -24.23 -21.27 18.67
CA GLU A 211 -25.39 -21.86 18.00
C GLU A 211 -25.25 -23.40 17.85
N ARG A 212 -24.06 -23.88 17.48
CA ARG A 212 -23.79 -25.33 17.41
C ARG A 212 -23.78 -26.02 18.77
N MET A 213 -23.44 -25.31 19.86
CA MET A 213 -23.52 -25.88 21.20
C MET A 213 -24.98 -25.99 21.64
N LEU A 214 -25.77 -24.93 21.40
CA LEU A 214 -27.20 -24.94 21.69
C LEU A 214 -27.93 -26.06 20.95
N GLN A 215 -27.66 -26.26 19.66
CA GLN A 215 -28.23 -27.38 18.90
C GLN A 215 -27.89 -28.75 19.52
N ARG A 216 -26.67 -28.93 20.03
CA ARG A 216 -26.27 -30.18 20.69
C ARG A 216 -26.95 -30.38 22.04
N GLU A 217 -27.18 -29.28 22.76
CA GLU A 217 -27.88 -29.28 24.04
C GLU A 217 -29.35 -29.62 23.83
N GLU A 218 -29.99 -29.05 22.82
CA GLU A 218 -31.35 -29.41 22.40
C GLU A 218 -31.46 -30.90 22.02
N GLU A 219 -30.56 -31.41 21.17
CA GLU A 219 -30.53 -32.84 20.81
C GLU A 219 -30.30 -33.75 22.03
N MET A 220 -29.53 -33.31 23.02
CA MET A 220 -29.31 -34.06 24.25
C MET A 220 -30.60 -34.13 25.06
N HIS A 221 -31.28 -32.99 25.25
CA HIS A 221 -32.54 -32.93 25.98
C HIS A 221 -33.62 -33.80 25.33
N GLU A 222 -33.75 -33.79 24.00
CA GLU A 222 -34.68 -34.69 23.30
C GLU A 222 -34.40 -36.18 23.60
N ARG A 223 -33.12 -36.57 23.67
CA ARG A 223 -32.74 -37.94 24.01
C ARG A 223 -33.05 -38.27 25.46
N GLU A 224 -32.81 -37.34 26.38
CA GLU A 224 -33.14 -37.48 27.79
C GLU A 224 -34.66 -37.68 27.98
N GLU A 225 -35.48 -36.88 27.30
CA GLU A 225 -36.94 -37.03 27.31
C GLU A 225 -37.39 -38.40 26.81
N GLN A 226 -36.79 -38.89 25.72
CA GLN A 226 -37.09 -40.24 25.20
C GLN A 226 -36.70 -41.35 26.18
N ILE A 227 -35.58 -41.20 26.90
CA ILE A 227 -35.15 -42.15 27.92
C ILE A 227 -36.15 -42.14 29.08
N LEU A 228 -36.52 -40.96 29.58
CA LEU A 228 -37.50 -40.81 30.65
C LEU A 228 -38.85 -41.43 30.27
N GLU A 229 -39.31 -41.26 29.03
CA GLU A 229 -40.56 -41.87 28.57
C GLU A 229 -40.49 -43.41 28.58
N ARG A 230 -39.34 -43.98 28.20
CA ARG A 230 -39.10 -45.44 28.25
C ARG A 230 -39.03 -45.94 29.68
N GLU A 231 -38.34 -45.23 30.56
CA GLU A 231 -38.25 -45.56 31.98
C GLU A 231 -39.63 -45.53 32.64
N GLU A 232 -40.46 -44.53 32.33
CA GLU A 232 -41.82 -44.47 32.84
C GLU A 232 -42.66 -45.67 32.38
N LYS A 233 -42.54 -46.08 31.11
CA LYS A 233 -43.19 -47.29 30.59
C LYS A 233 -42.73 -48.54 31.32
N MET A 234 -41.43 -48.70 31.57
CA MET A 234 -40.89 -49.83 32.34
C MET A 234 -41.43 -49.86 33.77
N VAL A 235 -41.47 -48.71 34.45
CA VAL A 235 -42.03 -48.60 35.81
C VAL A 235 -43.51 -48.99 35.83
N ARG A 236 -44.30 -48.59 34.82
CA ARG A 236 -45.72 -48.98 34.69
C ARG A 236 -45.85 -50.51 34.55
N VAL A 237 -45.06 -51.13 33.69
CA VAL A 237 -45.05 -52.60 33.51
C VAL A 237 -44.64 -53.31 34.80
N GLN A 238 -43.58 -52.85 35.48
CA GLN A 238 -43.13 -53.41 36.74
C GLN A 238 -44.23 -53.36 37.81
N ARG A 239 -44.96 -52.25 37.92
CA ARG A 239 -46.11 -52.12 38.83
C ARG A 239 -47.20 -53.14 38.52
N GLN A 240 -47.51 -53.38 37.24
CA GLN A 240 -48.49 -54.39 36.84
C GLN A 240 -48.03 -55.81 37.19
N LEU A 241 -46.76 -56.13 36.95
CA LEU A 241 -46.18 -57.41 37.33
C LEU A 241 -46.24 -57.63 38.85
N ASN A 242 -45.85 -56.63 39.64
CA ASN A 242 -45.92 -56.69 41.11
C ASN A 242 -47.35 -56.92 41.60
N ARG A 243 -48.36 -56.26 40.99
CA ARG A 243 -49.78 -56.50 41.31
C ARG A 243 -50.20 -57.95 41.00
N LYS A 244 -49.82 -58.47 39.84
CA LYS A 244 -50.11 -59.87 39.46
C LYS A 244 -49.44 -60.85 40.42
N ALA A 245 -48.17 -60.63 40.76
CA ALA A 245 -47.44 -61.46 41.71
C ALA A 245 -48.12 -61.48 43.08
N TYR A 246 -48.56 -60.32 43.57
CA TYR A 246 -49.34 -60.22 44.82
C TYR A 246 -50.65 -61.02 44.75
N CYS A 247 -51.43 -60.89 43.67
CA CYS A 247 -52.66 -61.68 43.48
C CYS A 247 -52.42 -63.19 43.39
N LEU A 248 -51.30 -63.61 42.80
CA LEU A 248 -50.92 -65.03 42.75
C LEU A 248 -50.51 -65.55 44.13
N SER A 249 -49.75 -64.77 44.91
CA SER A 249 -49.36 -65.11 46.28
C SER A 249 -50.58 -65.31 47.18
N THR A 250 -51.53 -64.38 47.16
CA THR A 250 -52.76 -64.50 47.97
C THR A 250 -53.63 -65.68 47.53
N ARG A 251 -53.68 -65.98 46.23
CA ARG A 251 -54.36 -67.19 45.72
C ARG A 251 -53.66 -68.47 46.16
N GLU A 252 -52.34 -68.51 46.12
CA GLU A 252 -51.54 -69.65 46.58
C GLU A 252 -51.74 -69.90 48.08
N GLU A 253 -51.72 -68.85 48.91
CA GLU A 253 -52.03 -68.93 50.34
C GLU A 253 -53.44 -69.50 50.57
N LEU A 254 -54.45 -69.04 49.83
CA LEU A 254 -55.80 -69.56 49.92
C LEU A 254 -55.87 -71.05 49.54
N ILE A 255 -55.23 -71.46 48.44
CA ILE A 255 -55.17 -72.85 48.00
C ILE A 255 -54.47 -73.72 49.06
N ASN A 256 -53.34 -73.28 49.59
CA ASN A 256 -52.59 -73.98 50.62
C ASN A 256 -53.44 -74.13 51.89
N SER A 257 -54.11 -73.06 52.33
CA SER A 257 -55.00 -73.10 53.50
C SER A 257 -56.16 -74.08 53.32
N PHE A 258 -56.67 -74.23 52.10
CA PHE A 258 -57.71 -75.21 51.78
C PHE A 258 -57.18 -76.65 51.88
N TYR A 259 -55.99 -76.92 51.33
CA TYR A 259 -55.38 -78.26 51.40
C TYR A 259 -54.93 -78.65 52.81
N GLU A 260 -54.45 -77.69 53.62
CA GLU A 260 -54.16 -77.95 55.03
C GLU A 260 -55.43 -78.31 55.80
N LYS A 261 -56.50 -77.49 55.70
CA LYS A 261 -57.80 -77.81 56.32
C LYS A 261 -58.34 -79.17 55.89
N ARG A 262 -58.18 -79.54 54.61
CA ARG A 262 -58.60 -80.86 54.10
C ARG A 262 -57.76 -82.01 54.66
N ARG A 263 -56.44 -81.81 54.82
CA ARG A 263 -55.56 -82.80 55.47
C ARG A 263 -55.93 -82.99 56.93
N GLU A 264 -56.13 -81.90 57.66
CA GLU A 264 -56.59 -81.94 59.06
C GLU A 264 -57.94 -82.66 59.21
N ALA A 265 -58.90 -82.39 58.32
CA ALA A 265 -60.19 -83.07 58.34
C ALA A 265 -60.08 -84.58 58.10
N LYS A 266 -59.26 -85.00 57.12
CA LYS A 266 -58.99 -86.42 56.87
C LYS A 266 -58.27 -87.11 58.01
N GLN A 267 -57.34 -86.42 58.68
CA GLN A 267 -56.66 -86.96 59.85
C GLN A 267 -57.67 -87.23 60.97
N LYS A 268 -58.55 -86.27 61.26
CA LYS A 268 -59.63 -86.44 62.24
C LYS A 268 -60.59 -87.57 61.90
N GLU A 269 -60.91 -87.75 60.61
CA GLU A 269 -61.74 -88.88 60.12
C GLU A 269 -61.04 -90.22 60.40
N ASN A 270 -59.77 -90.36 60.01
CA ASN A 270 -58.99 -91.57 60.28
C ASN A 270 -58.84 -91.87 61.79
N ASP A 271 -58.62 -90.83 62.61
CA ASP A 271 -58.51 -90.98 64.06
C ASP A 271 -59.86 -91.46 64.67
N SER A 272 -61.00 -91.00 64.14
CA SER A 272 -62.33 -91.44 64.59
C SER A 272 -62.74 -92.84 64.12
N GLU A 273 -62.18 -93.34 63.01
CA GLU A 273 -62.40 -94.72 62.54
C GLU A 273 -61.61 -95.76 63.34
N GLN A 274 -60.51 -95.37 64.02
CA GLN A 274 -59.73 -96.27 64.87
C GLN A 274 -60.35 -96.55 66.24
N ASP A 275 -61.34 -95.75 66.66
CA ASP A 275 -62.04 -95.88 67.95
C ASP A 275 -63.33 -96.74 67.88
N LEU A 276 -63.67 -97.30 66.71
CA LEU A 276 -64.81 -98.19 66.46
C LEU A 276 -64.38 -99.67 66.32
#